data_AF-A0A962BWN8-F1
#
_entry.id   AF-A0A962BWN8-F1
#
_cell.length_a   1.000
_cell.length_b   1.000
_cell.length_c   1.000
_cell.angle_alpha   90.00
_cell.angle_beta   90.00
_cell.angle_gamma   90.00
#
_symmetry.space_group_name_H-M   'P 1'
#
loop_
_entity.id
_entity.type
_entity.pdbx_description
1 polymer ?
#
loop_
_entity_poly.entity_id
_entity_poly.type
_entity_poly.pdbx_seq_one_letter_code
_entity_poly.pdbx_strand_id
1 'polypeptide(L)'
;MSKHLAIVVDWYGPYTPEQAIAAAAEDFESGLYLGIGKIKHQKAAATPQYVGLSKNIASRLRNHSKLPDITRDTKIWLGEVATAGVPGKSRKKTQTTIDLAEWALSYFMKLPLNTKKRKNPPDRAMTLLNRWWRIDYETPWRKRPHQQWPDLIDYVDPEYPARIVWFGGRMKSSSPWRET
;
A
#
# COMPACT_ATOMS: atom_id res chain seq x y z
N MET A 1 -5.00 26.54 -1.57
CA MET A 1 -4.27 25.27 -1.37
C MET A 1 -5.22 24.25 -0.75
N SER A 2 -5.37 23.07 -1.35
CA SER A 2 -6.14 21.99 -0.74
C SER A 2 -5.41 21.50 0.52
N LYS A 3 -6.15 21.08 1.56
CA LYS A 3 -5.53 20.65 2.82
C LYS A 3 -4.67 19.40 2.60
N HIS A 4 -3.43 19.43 3.09
CA HIS A 4 -2.54 18.27 3.18
C HIS A 4 -3.22 17.12 3.94
N LEU A 5 -3.19 15.92 3.37
CA LEU A 5 -3.81 14.74 3.97
C LEU A 5 -2.77 13.79 4.54
N ALA A 6 -2.96 13.37 5.79
CA ALA A 6 -2.24 12.24 6.34
C ALA A 6 -3.05 10.97 6.10
N ILE A 7 -2.43 9.99 5.42
CA ILE A 7 -3.02 8.71 5.05
C ILE A 7 -2.14 7.61 5.63
N VAL A 8 -2.74 6.69 6.38
CA VAL A 8 -2.06 5.50 6.88
C VAL A 8 -2.71 4.29 6.25
N VAL A 9 -1.90 3.42 5.63
CA VAL A 9 -2.35 2.14 5.07
C VAL A 9 -1.78 1.02 5.91
N ASP A 10 -2.67 0.21 6.48
CA ASP A 10 -2.35 -1.07 7.08
C ASP A 10 -2.42 -2.16 6.02
N TRP A 11 -1.29 -2.79 5.76
CA TRP A 11 -1.15 -3.88 4.81
C TRP A 11 -1.06 -5.21 5.53
N TYR A 12 -1.91 -6.16 5.15
CA TYR A 12 -1.99 -7.50 5.70
C TYR A 12 -1.51 -8.52 4.67
N GLY A 13 -0.71 -9.49 5.12
CA GLY A 13 -0.15 -10.51 4.23
C GLY A 13 1.14 -11.15 4.72
N PRO A 14 1.92 -11.76 3.80
CA PRO A 14 1.55 -12.02 2.41
C PRO A 14 0.53 -13.17 2.31
N TYR A 15 -0.43 -13.03 1.41
CA TYR A 15 -1.39 -14.07 1.03
C TYR A 15 -0.97 -14.71 -0.30
N THR A 16 -1.34 -15.98 -0.53
CA THR A 16 -1.48 -16.50 -1.90
C THR A 16 -2.69 -15.85 -2.59
N PRO A 17 -2.82 -15.91 -3.93
CA PRO A 17 -4.00 -15.38 -4.63
C PRO A 17 -5.33 -15.92 -4.07
N GLU A 18 -5.40 -17.21 -3.79
CA GLU A 18 -6.61 -17.88 -3.28
C GLU A 18 -6.93 -17.41 -1.87
N GLN A 19 -5.93 -17.36 -0.98
CA GLN A 19 -6.07 -16.84 0.38
C GLN A 19 -6.51 -15.37 0.38
N ALA A 20 -5.96 -14.56 -0.54
CA ALA A 20 -6.32 -13.15 -0.66
C ALA A 20 -7.78 -12.97 -1.09
N ILE A 21 -8.27 -13.80 -2.01
CA ILE A 21 -9.68 -13.77 -2.43
C ILE A 21 -10.61 -14.16 -1.28
N ALA A 22 -10.24 -15.18 -0.50
CA ALA A 22 -11.02 -15.62 0.67
C ALA A 22 -11.05 -14.54 1.76
N ALA A 23 -9.88 -14.07 2.21
CA ALA A 23 -9.76 -13.01 3.21
C ALA A 23 -10.47 -11.73 2.76
N ALA A 24 -10.35 -11.36 1.48
CA ALA A 24 -11.03 -10.18 0.96
C ALA A 24 -12.56 -10.33 0.92
N ALA A 25 -13.10 -11.54 0.84
CA ALA A 25 -14.55 -11.76 0.84
C ALA A 25 -15.15 -11.65 2.24
N GLU A 26 -14.35 -11.99 3.26
CA GLU A 26 -14.77 -12.01 4.67
C GLU A 26 -14.49 -10.66 5.36
N ASP A 27 -13.27 -10.13 5.20
CA ASP A 27 -12.77 -9.05 6.05
C ASP A 27 -12.59 -7.71 5.33
N PHE A 28 -12.59 -7.69 3.99
CA PHE A 28 -12.30 -6.47 3.21
C PHE A 28 -13.41 -6.07 2.23
N GLU A 29 -14.29 -5.17 2.65
CA GLU A 29 -15.29 -4.59 1.75
C GLU A 29 -14.62 -3.68 0.69
N SER A 30 -13.89 -2.65 1.12
CA SER A 30 -13.20 -1.71 0.23
C SER A 30 -11.80 -1.37 0.71
N GLY A 31 -10.89 -1.13 -0.23
CA GLY A 31 -9.50 -0.82 0.10
C GLY A 31 -8.55 -1.00 -1.06
N LEU A 32 -7.30 -1.32 -0.71
CA LEU A 32 -6.16 -1.47 -1.60
C LEU A 32 -5.74 -2.94 -1.69
N TYR A 33 -5.04 -3.28 -2.76
CA TYR A 33 -4.33 -4.54 -2.87
C TYR A 33 -3.01 -4.33 -3.62
N LEU A 34 -1.98 -5.07 -3.23
CA LEU A 34 -0.64 -5.02 -3.77
C LEU A 34 -0.24 -6.40 -4.26
N GLY A 35 0.22 -6.48 -5.51
CA GLY A 35 0.85 -7.66 -6.09
C GLY A 35 2.37 -7.52 -6.13
N ILE A 36 3.07 -8.46 -5.48
CA ILE A 36 4.53 -8.63 -5.55
C ILE A 36 4.82 -9.95 -6.24
N GLY A 37 5.82 -9.97 -7.12
CA GLY A 37 6.24 -11.20 -7.80
C GLY A 37 7.11 -10.91 -9.01
N LYS A 38 7.17 -11.86 -9.94
CA LYS A 38 7.89 -11.72 -11.22
C LYS A 38 6.91 -11.70 -12.38
N ILE A 39 7.12 -10.76 -13.30
CA ILE A 39 6.43 -10.78 -14.60
C ILE A 39 7.15 -11.65 -15.61
N LYS A 40 6.51 -11.92 -16.76
CA LYS A 40 7.09 -12.71 -17.85
C LYS A 40 8.48 -12.18 -18.23
N HIS A 41 9.45 -13.08 -18.38
CA HIS A 41 10.85 -12.79 -18.71
C HIS A 41 11.66 -11.98 -17.67
N GLN A 42 11.09 -11.63 -16.51
CA GLN A 42 11.85 -11.01 -15.43
C GLN A 42 12.82 -12.04 -14.82
N LYS A 43 14.12 -11.82 -15.04
CA LYS A 43 15.20 -12.62 -14.44
C LYS A 43 15.58 -12.15 -13.03
N ALA A 44 15.41 -10.85 -12.76
CA ALA A 44 15.68 -10.26 -11.45
C ALA A 44 14.76 -10.81 -10.36
N ALA A 45 15.10 -10.51 -9.10
CA ALA A 45 14.28 -10.87 -7.94
C ALA A 45 12.83 -10.35 -8.07
N ALA A 46 11.91 -10.99 -7.34
CA ALA A 46 10.51 -10.58 -7.27
C ALA A 46 10.42 -9.16 -6.71
N THR A 47 9.68 -8.29 -7.40
CA THR A 47 9.51 -6.88 -7.04
C THR A 47 8.02 -6.54 -6.91
N PRO A 48 7.66 -5.43 -6.27
CA PRO A 48 6.32 -4.87 -6.37
C PRO A 48 5.96 -4.60 -7.83
N GLN A 49 4.83 -5.13 -8.29
CA GLN A 49 4.41 -5.05 -9.69
C GLN A 49 3.19 -4.16 -9.88
N TYR A 50 2.24 -4.22 -8.95
CA TYR A 50 0.95 -3.57 -9.08
C TYR A 50 0.37 -3.16 -7.73
N VAL A 51 -0.27 -2.00 -7.68
CA VAL A 51 -1.19 -1.62 -6.61
C VAL A 51 -2.52 -1.24 -7.24
N GLY A 52 -3.62 -1.67 -6.64
CA GLY A 52 -4.96 -1.28 -7.08
C GLY A 52 -5.87 -1.01 -5.91
N LEU A 53 -7.02 -0.45 -6.21
CA LEU A 53 -8.11 -0.25 -5.26
C LEU A 53 -9.39 -0.91 -5.75
N SER A 54 -10.30 -1.23 -4.85
CA SER A 54 -11.64 -1.68 -5.19
C SER A 54 -12.63 -1.39 -4.06
N LYS A 55 -13.90 -1.23 -4.42
CA LYS A 55 -15.04 -1.26 -3.48
C LYS A 55 -15.53 -2.69 -3.17
N ASN A 56 -14.96 -3.67 -3.87
CA ASN A 56 -15.13 -5.10 -3.61
C ASN A 56 -13.83 -5.79 -4.06
N ILE A 57 -12.92 -6.01 -3.12
CA ILE A 57 -11.58 -6.52 -3.44
C ILE A 57 -11.66 -7.97 -3.93
N ALA A 58 -12.47 -8.82 -3.30
CA ALA A 58 -12.61 -10.24 -3.67
C ALA A 58 -13.02 -10.42 -5.15
N SER A 59 -14.06 -9.72 -5.59
CA SER A 59 -14.52 -9.76 -6.99
C SER A 59 -13.44 -9.24 -7.93
N ARG A 60 -12.74 -8.17 -7.54
CA ARG A 60 -11.68 -7.58 -8.35
C ARG A 60 -10.47 -8.50 -8.49
N LEU A 61 -10.10 -9.24 -7.45
CA LEU A 61 -8.99 -10.19 -7.47
C LEU A 61 -9.33 -11.42 -8.33
N ARG A 62 -10.57 -11.93 -8.27
CA ARG A 62 -11.04 -13.04 -9.12
C ARG A 62 -10.95 -12.69 -10.62
N ASN A 63 -11.33 -11.47 -10.97
CA ASN A 63 -11.43 -11.02 -12.36
C ASN A 63 -10.48 -9.85 -12.65
N HIS A 64 -9.17 -10.06 -12.38
CA HIS A 64 -8.17 -9.02 -12.55
C HIS A 64 -7.44 -9.11 -13.89
N SER A 65 -7.34 -8.01 -14.64
CA SER A 65 -6.68 -8.01 -15.96
C SER A 65 -5.16 -7.88 -15.95
N LYS A 66 -4.55 -7.36 -14.87
CA LYS A 66 -3.09 -7.19 -14.71
C LYS A 66 -2.38 -8.13 -13.73
N LEU A 67 -2.98 -8.47 -12.59
CA LEU A 67 -2.37 -9.41 -11.63
C LEU A 67 -1.98 -10.77 -12.24
N PRO A 68 -2.70 -11.35 -13.22
CA PRO A 68 -2.24 -12.56 -13.92
C PRO A 68 -0.90 -12.40 -14.65
N ASP A 69 -0.47 -11.16 -14.95
CA ASP A 69 0.85 -10.90 -15.52
C ASP A 69 1.99 -11.19 -14.52
N ILE A 70 1.67 -11.30 -13.22
CA ILE A 70 2.57 -11.75 -12.15
C ILE A 70 2.53 -13.29 -12.11
N THR A 71 3.49 -13.91 -12.80
CA THR A 71 3.45 -15.34 -13.14
C THR A 71 4.16 -16.25 -12.15
N ARG A 72 5.06 -15.70 -11.32
CA ARG A 72 5.90 -16.46 -10.38
C ARG A 72 6.14 -15.66 -9.10
N ASP A 73 6.36 -16.38 -8.01
CA ASP A 73 6.61 -15.82 -6.67
C ASP A 73 5.52 -14.85 -6.20
N THR A 74 4.28 -15.07 -6.64
CA THR A 74 3.16 -14.15 -6.44
C THR A 74 2.76 -14.10 -4.97
N LYS A 75 2.83 -12.90 -4.40
CA LYS A 75 2.38 -12.57 -3.05
C LYS A 75 1.43 -11.40 -3.13
N ILE A 76 0.26 -11.56 -2.53
CA ILE A 76 -0.74 -10.50 -2.45
C ILE A 76 -0.74 -9.92 -1.04
N TRP A 77 -0.85 -8.60 -0.95
CA TRP A 77 -1.10 -7.89 0.29
C TRP A 77 -2.42 -7.14 0.16
N LEU A 78 -3.25 -7.20 1.19
CA LEU A 78 -4.52 -6.48 1.26
C LEU A 78 -4.32 -5.25 2.14
N GLY A 79 -4.75 -4.09 1.67
CA GLY A 79 -4.49 -2.80 2.31
C GLY A 79 -5.77 -2.11 2.74
N GLU A 80 -5.78 -1.62 3.97
CA GLU A 80 -6.87 -0.83 4.53
C GLU A 80 -6.37 0.57 4.92
N VAL A 81 -7.13 1.61 4.57
CA VAL A 81 -6.83 2.97 5.05
C VAL A 81 -7.30 3.11 6.49
N ALA A 82 -6.35 3.06 7.43
CA ALA A 82 -6.60 3.08 8.87
C ALA A 82 -6.92 4.48 9.41
N THR A 83 -6.32 5.53 8.83
CA THR A 83 -6.63 6.92 9.17
C THR A 83 -6.60 7.79 7.93
N ALA A 84 -7.62 8.63 7.78
CA ALA A 84 -7.76 9.61 6.72
C ALA A 84 -8.22 10.94 7.32
N GLY A 85 -7.34 11.94 7.42
CA GLY A 85 -7.72 13.21 8.02
C GLY A 85 -6.71 14.34 7.90
N VAL A 86 -7.12 15.52 8.38
CA VAL A 86 -6.19 16.61 8.74
C VAL A 86 -5.42 16.11 9.97
N PRO A 87 -4.08 16.28 10.06
CA PRO A 87 -3.34 15.93 11.27
C PRO A 87 -4.05 16.47 12.53
N GLY A 88 -4.40 15.59 13.47
CA GLY A 88 -5.11 15.95 14.70
C GLY A 88 -6.65 15.82 14.70
N LYS A 89 -7.31 15.40 13.60
CA LYS A 89 -8.75 15.04 13.62
C LYS A 89 -9.03 13.80 12.76
N SER A 90 -9.43 12.70 13.39
CA SER A 90 -9.94 11.50 12.69
C SER A 90 -11.27 11.83 12.00
N ARG A 91 -11.38 11.52 10.70
CA ARG A 91 -12.66 11.53 9.97
C ARG A 91 -12.80 10.21 9.20
N LYS A 92 -14.05 9.85 8.93
CA LYS A 92 -14.46 8.63 8.21
C LYS A 92 -13.62 8.43 6.94
N LYS A 93 -13.29 7.16 6.64
CA LYS A 93 -12.69 6.72 5.38
C LYS A 93 -13.43 7.38 4.21
N THR A 94 -12.70 8.04 3.31
CA THR A 94 -13.27 8.61 2.08
C THR A 94 -12.67 7.90 0.88
N GLN A 95 -13.46 7.71 -0.18
CA GLN A 95 -12.95 7.18 -1.45
C GLN A 95 -11.70 7.97 -1.91
N THR A 96 -11.68 9.28 -1.67
CA THR A 96 -10.57 10.18 -1.97
C THR A 96 -9.23 9.74 -1.36
N THR A 97 -9.20 9.25 -0.10
CA THR A 97 -7.93 8.83 0.51
C THR A 97 -7.43 7.48 -0.01
N ILE A 98 -8.35 6.58 -0.40
CA ILE A 98 -7.99 5.31 -1.04
C ILE A 98 -7.42 5.60 -2.43
N ASP A 99 -8.09 6.46 -3.20
CA ASP A 99 -7.65 6.88 -4.53
C ASP A 99 -6.28 7.55 -4.50
N LEU A 100 -6.07 8.46 -3.54
CA LEU A 100 -4.81 9.15 -3.34
C LEU A 100 -3.67 8.21 -2.94
N ALA A 101 -3.91 7.27 -2.01
CA ALA A 101 -2.90 6.28 -1.62
C ALA A 101 -2.47 5.41 -2.81
N GLU A 102 -3.44 4.89 -3.56
CA GLU A 102 -3.19 4.07 -4.75
C GLU A 102 -2.42 4.85 -5.83
N TRP A 103 -2.77 6.12 -6.05
CA TRP A 103 -2.13 6.98 -7.03
C TRP A 103 -0.69 7.31 -6.61
N ALA A 104 -0.47 7.74 -5.36
CA ALA A 104 0.87 8.04 -4.86
C ALA A 104 1.79 6.83 -4.94
N LEU A 105 1.33 5.65 -4.49
CA LEU A 105 2.09 4.41 -4.60
C LEU A 105 2.38 4.08 -6.06
N SER A 106 1.38 4.11 -6.94
CA SER A 106 1.57 3.84 -8.36
C SER A 106 2.61 4.75 -9.02
N TYR A 107 2.52 6.06 -8.74
CA TYR A 107 3.33 7.09 -9.36
C TYR A 107 4.77 7.07 -8.86
N PHE A 108 4.96 7.24 -7.54
CA PHE A 108 6.29 7.39 -6.95
C PHE A 108 7.10 6.09 -6.99
N MET A 109 6.43 4.93 -6.90
CA MET A 109 7.08 3.63 -7.02
C MET A 109 7.30 3.18 -8.46
N LYS A 110 6.70 3.88 -9.44
CA LYS A 110 6.75 3.55 -10.87
C LYS A 110 6.35 2.09 -11.16
N LEU A 111 5.36 1.56 -10.43
CA LEU A 111 5.00 0.13 -10.48
C LEU A 111 4.75 -0.36 -11.92
N PRO A 112 5.43 -1.43 -12.39
CA PRO A 112 5.43 -1.85 -13.79
C PRO A 112 4.04 -1.98 -14.44
N LEU A 113 3.06 -2.51 -13.70
CA LEU A 113 1.73 -2.80 -14.23
C LEU A 113 0.73 -1.64 -14.06
N ASN A 114 1.06 -0.57 -13.32
CA ASN A 114 0.22 0.62 -13.14
C ASN A 114 0.38 1.66 -14.28
N THR A 115 0.23 1.23 -15.53
CA THR A 115 0.64 2.05 -16.71
C THR A 115 0.02 3.44 -16.78
N LYS A 116 -1.25 3.61 -16.42
CA LYS A 116 -1.98 4.90 -16.51
C LYS A 116 -1.61 5.88 -15.40
N LYS A 117 -1.54 5.41 -14.15
CA LYS A 117 -1.35 6.25 -12.95
C LYS A 117 0.11 6.65 -12.68
N ARG A 118 1.02 6.25 -13.56
CA ARG A 118 2.42 6.71 -13.58
C ARG A 118 2.65 8.01 -14.33
N LYS A 119 1.65 8.53 -15.05
CA LYS A 119 1.85 9.67 -15.96
C LYS A 119 2.02 10.99 -15.22
N ASN A 120 1.14 11.28 -14.26
CA ASN A 120 1.11 12.54 -13.52
C ASN A 120 1.16 12.27 -12.02
N PRO A 121 1.80 13.15 -11.22
CA PRO A 121 1.78 13.04 -9.77
C PRO A 121 0.34 13.26 -9.24
N PRO A 122 0.06 12.85 -7.99
CA PRO A 122 -1.21 13.18 -7.32
C PRO A 122 -1.48 14.69 -7.37
N ASP A 123 -2.74 15.08 -7.48
CA ASP A 123 -3.18 16.48 -7.54
C ASP A 123 -3.28 17.16 -6.16
N ARG A 124 -2.82 16.47 -5.11
CA ARG A 124 -2.99 16.88 -3.73
C ARG A 124 -1.81 16.51 -2.86
N ALA A 125 -1.42 17.46 -2.01
CA ALA A 125 -0.45 17.27 -0.95
C ALA A 125 -0.88 16.15 0.01
N MET A 126 0.03 15.22 0.31
CA MET A 126 -0.21 14.14 1.25
C MET A 126 1.05 13.64 1.95
N THR A 127 0.85 13.02 3.10
CA THR A 127 1.78 12.07 3.70
C THR A 127 1.12 10.71 3.71
N LEU A 128 1.76 9.71 3.13
CA LEU A 128 1.34 8.32 3.12
C LEU A 128 2.31 7.49 3.98
N LEU A 129 1.79 6.83 5.01
CA LEU A 129 2.53 5.89 5.85
C LEU A 129 2.05 4.46 5.57
N ASN A 130 2.97 3.55 5.28
CA ASN A 130 2.70 2.13 5.11
C ASN A 130 3.09 1.37 6.39
N ARG A 131 2.13 0.65 6.98
CA ARG A 131 2.36 -0.29 8.09
C ARG A 131 2.06 -1.69 7.62
N TRP A 132 2.77 -2.67 8.16
CA TRP A 132 2.69 -4.05 7.72
C TRP A 132 2.32 -4.94 8.88
N TRP A 133 1.39 -5.86 8.64
CA TRP A 133 0.80 -6.76 9.60
C TRP A 133 0.77 -8.18 9.02
N ARG A 134 0.82 -9.16 9.91
CA ARG A 134 0.55 -10.57 9.57
C ARG A 134 -0.93 -10.74 9.23
N ILE A 135 -1.27 -11.89 8.67
CA ILE A 135 -2.64 -12.27 8.32
C ILE A 135 -3.54 -12.51 9.55
N ASP A 136 -2.98 -12.44 10.75
CA ASP A 136 -3.71 -12.46 12.03
C ASP A 136 -4.25 -11.08 12.43
N TYR A 137 -3.98 -10.04 11.65
CA TYR A 137 -4.38 -8.65 11.88
C TYR A 137 -3.82 -7.98 13.14
N GLU A 138 -3.06 -8.71 13.96
CA GLU A 138 -2.58 -8.27 15.27
C GLU A 138 -1.06 -8.14 15.33
N THR A 139 -0.34 -9.01 14.63
CA THR A 139 1.12 -9.09 14.75
C THR A 139 1.80 -8.18 13.73
N PRO A 140 2.59 -7.18 14.15
CA PRO A 140 3.33 -6.34 13.23
C PRO A 140 4.34 -7.15 12.42
N TRP A 141 4.33 -6.95 11.10
CA TRP A 141 5.28 -7.56 10.20
C TRP A 141 6.58 -6.75 10.18
N ARG A 142 7.56 -7.18 10.99
CA ARG A 142 8.81 -6.43 11.27
C ARG A 142 9.73 -6.21 10.06
N LYS A 143 9.61 -7.00 8.99
CA LYS A 143 10.48 -6.92 7.81
C LYS A 143 9.67 -6.47 6.61
N ARG A 144 9.89 -5.29 6.04
CA ARG A 144 9.15 -4.87 4.84
C ARG A 144 9.06 -5.98 3.78
N PRO A 145 7.93 -6.13 3.10
CA PRO A 145 7.72 -7.21 2.15
C PRO A 145 8.65 -7.16 0.94
N HIS A 146 9.17 -5.97 0.63
CA HIS A 146 10.23 -5.78 -0.34
C HIS A 146 11.07 -4.54 -0.01
N GLN A 147 12.37 -4.59 -0.29
CA GLN A 147 13.31 -3.48 0.01
C GLN A 147 12.96 -2.19 -0.73
N GLN A 148 12.39 -2.29 -1.93
CA GLN A 148 11.97 -1.12 -2.69
C GLN A 148 10.76 -0.42 -2.08
N TRP A 149 9.92 -1.10 -1.29
CA TRP A 149 8.69 -0.48 -0.79
C TRP A 149 8.97 0.51 0.37
N PRO A 150 8.51 1.77 0.27
CA PRO A 150 8.81 2.81 1.24
C PRO A 150 7.89 2.69 2.45
N ASP A 151 8.41 3.09 3.60
CA ASP A 151 7.59 3.20 4.80
C ASP A 151 6.77 4.50 4.77
N LEU A 152 7.32 5.57 4.19
CA LEU A 152 6.65 6.87 4.12
C LEU A 152 6.89 7.56 2.77
N ILE A 153 5.84 8.19 2.24
CA ILE A 153 5.89 9.12 1.11
C ILE A 153 5.30 10.44 1.59
N ASP A 154 6.06 11.52 1.51
CA ASP A 154 5.59 12.87 1.80
C ASP A 154 5.71 13.73 0.54
N TYR A 155 4.58 14.26 0.09
CA TYR A 155 4.44 14.97 -1.16
C TYR A 155 3.63 16.24 -0.92
N VAL A 156 4.15 17.38 -1.38
CA VAL A 156 3.53 18.69 -1.12
C VAL A 156 2.93 19.25 -2.41
N ASP A 157 3.71 19.33 -3.48
CA ASP A 157 3.32 19.93 -4.76
C ASP A 157 4.31 19.53 -5.88
N PRO A 158 3.94 19.54 -7.18
CA PRO A 158 4.88 19.22 -8.27
C PRO A 158 6.15 20.08 -8.31
N GLU A 159 6.14 21.29 -7.74
CA GLU A 159 7.33 22.16 -7.67
C GLU A 159 8.41 21.66 -6.70
N TYR A 160 8.06 20.75 -5.77
CA TYR A 160 8.97 20.22 -4.76
C TYR A 160 9.18 18.72 -4.92
N PRO A 161 10.40 18.20 -4.67
CA PRO A 161 10.64 16.76 -4.71
C PRO A 161 9.84 16.06 -3.60
N ALA A 162 9.17 14.95 -3.95
CA ALA A 162 8.57 14.06 -2.97
C ALA A 162 9.66 13.41 -2.11
N ARG A 163 9.42 13.34 -0.80
CA ARG A 163 10.29 12.65 0.15
C ARG A 163 9.81 11.21 0.28
N ILE A 164 10.62 10.27 -0.19
CA ILE A 164 10.34 8.84 -0.09
C ILE A 164 11.32 8.27 0.93
N VAL A 165 10.80 7.67 2.00
CA VAL A 165 11.59 7.27 3.17
C VAL A 165 11.48 5.77 3.39
N TRP A 166 12.65 5.16 3.60
CA TRP A 166 12.82 3.78 4.00
C TRP A 166 13.39 3.77 5.42
N PHE A 167 12.60 3.37 6.41
CA PHE A 167 13.07 3.13 7.77
C PHE A 167 14.01 1.91 7.73
N GLY A 168 15.32 2.19 7.69
CA GLY A 168 16.35 1.18 7.38
C GLY A 168 17.60 1.23 8.27
N GLY A 169 17.52 1.89 9.43
CA GLY A 169 18.61 1.93 10.41
C GLY A 169 18.29 1.16 11.70
N ARG A 170 18.93 1.56 12.81
CA ARG A 170 18.65 1.03 14.17
C ARG A 170 17.28 1.52 14.63
N MET A 171 16.24 0.73 14.43
CA MET A 171 14.90 1.02 14.97
C MET A 171 14.95 0.78 16.48
N LYS A 172 14.96 1.85 17.28
CA LYS A 172 14.79 1.74 18.73
C LYS A 172 13.33 1.45 19.01
N SER A 173 13.00 0.20 19.31
CA SER A 173 11.73 -0.13 19.94
C SER A 173 11.80 0.33 21.40
N SER A 174 11.09 1.39 21.76
CA SER A 174 10.75 1.62 23.16
C SER A 174 9.52 0.78 23.49
N SER A 175 9.58 0.03 24.59
CA SER A 175 8.35 -0.56 25.14
C SER A 175 7.45 0.61 25.53
N PRO A 176 6.14 0.58 25.21
CA PRO A 176 5.21 1.44 25.94
C PRO A 176 5.39 1.10 27.42
N TRP A 177 5.48 2.15 28.24
CA TRP A 177 5.68 2.09 29.68
C TRP A 177 4.84 0.98 30.30
N ARG A 178 5.47 0.07 31.06
CA ARG A 178 4.74 -0.77 32.00
C ARG A 178 4.50 0.11 33.22
N GLU A 179 3.25 0.47 33.47
CA GLU A 179 2.85 0.97 34.78
C GLU A 179 3.23 -0.11 35.81
N THR A 180 4.13 0.25 36.71
CA THR A 180 4.41 -0.48 37.96
C THR A 180 3.33 -0.18 38.97
#